data_AF-A0A9D7DFK8-F1
#
_entry.id   AF-A0A9D7DFK8-F1
#
_cell.length_a   1.000
_cell.length_b   1.000
_cell.length_c   1.000
_cell.angle_alpha   90.00
_cell.angle_beta   90.00
_cell.angle_gamma   90.00
#
_symmetry.space_group_name_H-M   'P 1'
#
loop_
_entity.id
_entity.type
_entity.pdbx_description
1 polymer ?
#
loop_
_entity_poly.entity_id
_entity_poly.type
_entity_poly.pdbx_seq_one_letter_code
_entity_poly.pdbx_strand_id
1 'polypeptide(L)'
;MAEFITVVSGLPRSGTSLVMQMLAAGGMEPLTDGARAADADNPKGYFEFERVKALPADHHWLEEARGKAVKVIHQLLPACRTTGPTARSSWTATWTKC
;
A
#
# COMPACT_ATOMS: atom_id res chain seq x y z
N MET A 1 7.38 -17.40 0.92
CA MET A 1 6.87 -16.13 0.35
C MET A 1 6.34 -15.29 1.49
N ALA A 2 6.51 -13.97 1.44
CA ALA A 2 6.02 -13.08 2.49
C ALA A 2 4.48 -13.15 2.54
N GLU A 3 3.93 -13.32 3.74
CA GLU A 3 2.50 -13.61 3.92
C GLU A 3 1.62 -12.37 4.02
N PHE A 4 2.23 -11.18 4.03
CA PHE A 4 1.60 -9.90 4.33
C PHE A 4 1.82 -8.87 3.23
N ILE A 5 0.93 -7.88 3.18
CA ILE A 5 1.06 -6.70 2.33
C ILE A 5 1.59 -5.56 3.19
N THR A 6 2.59 -4.83 2.70
CA THR A 6 3.09 -3.63 3.37
C THR A 6 2.33 -2.42 2.84
N VAL A 7 1.56 -1.76 3.70
CA VAL A 7 0.78 -0.58 3.31
C VAL A 7 1.49 0.69 3.78
N VAL A 8 1.87 1.54 2.83
CA VAL A 8 2.30 2.91 3.11
C VAL A 8 1.09 3.81 2.98
N SER A 9 0.69 4.46 4.07
CA SER A 9 -0.52 5.28 4.10
C SER A 9 -0.28 6.71 4.54
N GLY A 10 -1.11 7.62 4.03
CA GLY A 10 -1.05 9.04 4.35
C GLY A 10 -1.77 9.90 3.31
N LEU A 11 -1.61 11.21 3.40
CA LEU A 11 -2.06 12.12 2.35
C LEU A 11 -1.24 11.88 1.06
N PRO A 12 -1.82 12.11 -0.13
CA PRO A 12 -1.14 11.94 -1.42
C PRO A 12 -0.14 13.09 -1.63
N ARG A 13 0.99 13.04 -0.92
CA ARG A 13 2.04 14.07 -0.87
C ARG A 13 3.42 13.41 -1.00
N SER A 14 4.46 14.23 -1.09
CA SER A 14 5.84 13.77 -1.25
C SER A 14 6.33 12.83 -0.12
N GLY A 15 5.83 13.00 1.11
CA GLY A 15 6.24 12.17 2.25
C GLY A 15 5.94 10.67 2.08
N THR A 16 4.77 10.30 1.55
CA THR A 16 4.44 8.90 1.28
C THR A 16 5.21 8.34 0.09
N SER A 17 5.55 9.17 -0.90
CA SER A 17 6.46 8.79 -1.99
C SER A 17 7.88 8.52 -1.49
N LEU A 18 8.39 9.31 -0.54
CA LEU A 18 9.70 9.09 0.07
C LEU A 18 9.77 7.74 0.80
N VAL A 19 8.74 7.39 1.58
CA VAL A 19 8.69 6.09 2.26
C VAL A 19 8.70 4.93 1.26
N MET A 20 7.93 5.03 0.17
CA MET A 20 7.96 4.03 -0.91
C MET A 20 9.36 3.89 -1.54
N GLN A 21 10.06 5.01 -1.76
CA GLN A 21 11.43 5.01 -2.27
C GLN A 21 12.40 4.32 -1.31
N MET A 22 12.25 4.55 0.00
CA MET A 22 13.07 3.90 1.02
C MET A 22 12.82 2.39 1.07
N LEU A 23 11.57 1.95 0.98
CA LEU A 23 11.21 0.53 0.93
C LEU A 23 11.78 -0.15 -0.32
N ALA A 24 11.64 0.50 -1.49
CA ALA A 24 12.23 0.02 -2.74
C ALA A 24 13.76 -0.09 -2.65
N ALA A 25 14.44 0.92 -2.09
CA ALA A 25 15.88 0.88 -1.85
C ALA A 25 16.29 -0.20 -0.84
N GLY A 26 15.39 -0.56 0.10
CA GLY A 26 15.54 -1.66 1.04
C GLY A 26 15.24 -3.05 0.45
N GLY A 27 14.96 -3.15 -0.86
CA GLY A 27 14.69 -4.42 -1.54
C GLY A 27 13.23 -4.89 -1.47
N MET A 28 12.31 -4.07 -0.95
CA MET A 28 10.88 -4.38 -0.99
C MET A 28 10.29 -3.94 -2.33
N GLU A 29 9.70 -4.86 -3.07
CA GLU A 29 9.10 -4.57 -4.37
C GLU A 29 7.87 -3.66 -4.20
N PRO A 30 7.80 -2.48 -4.84
CA PRO A 30 6.62 -1.64 -4.82
C PRO A 30 5.58 -2.11 -5.84
N LEU A 31 4.31 -2.18 -5.43
CA LEU A 31 3.17 -2.32 -6.32
C LEU A 31 2.77 -0.93 -6.84
N THR A 32 3.03 -0.70 -8.13
CA THR A 32 2.71 0.54 -8.83
C THR A 32 2.39 0.22 -10.29
N ASP A 33 1.51 1.00 -10.91
CA ASP A 33 1.16 0.86 -12.34
C ASP A 33 1.99 1.77 -13.26
N GLY A 34 2.80 2.66 -12.69
CA GLY A 34 3.60 3.62 -13.43
C GLY A 34 2.78 4.66 -14.21
N ALA A 35 1.47 4.78 -13.96
CA ALA A 35 0.59 5.68 -14.71
C ALA A 35 1.03 7.16 -14.58
N ARG A 36 1.56 7.53 -13.41
CA ARG A 36 2.22 8.81 -13.19
C ARG A 36 3.73 8.66 -13.24
N ALA A 37 4.33 9.16 -14.32
CA ALA A 37 5.77 9.21 -14.49
C ALA A 37 6.44 10.15 -13.47
N ALA A 38 7.74 9.94 -13.26
CA ALA A 38 8.57 10.89 -12.54
C ALA A 38 8.66 12.23 -13.30
N ASP A 39 8.74 13.33 -12.55
CA ASP A 39 8.86 14.69 -13.08
C ASP A 39 9.93 15.47 -12.29
N ALA A 40 10.07 16.78 -12.57
CA ALA A 40 11.06 17.63 -11.91
C ALA A 40 10.81 17.79 -10.39
N ASP A 41 9.55 17.68 -9.95
CA ASP A 41 9.18 17.80 -8.54
C ASP A 41 9.42 16.48 -7.78
N ASN A 42 9.32 15.35 -8.48
CA ASN A 42 9.56 14.03 -7.92
C ASN A 42 10.29 13.11 -8.93
N PRO A 43 11.62 13.25 -9.07
CA PRO A 43 12.41 12.53 -10.08
C PRO A 43 12.49 11.03 -9.84
N LYS A 44 12.12 10.57 -8.63
CA LYS A 44 12.06 9.15 -8.26
C LYS A 44 10.67 8.55 -8.40
N GLY A 45 9.68 9.33 -8.88
CA GLY A 45 8.33 8.86 -9.12
C GLY A 45 7.45 8.78 -7.87
N TYR A 46 6.15 8.63 -8.12
CA TYR A 46 5.10 8.76 -7.09
C TYR A 46 4.66 7.43 -6.48
N PHE A 47 5.04 6.30 -7.09
CA PHE A 47 4.68 4.94 -6.68
C PHE A 47 3.17 4.80 -6.49
N GLU A 48 2.41 5.32 -7.45
CA GLU A 48 0.95 5.29 -7.43
C GLU A 48 0.42 3.99 -8.06
N PHE A 49 -0.73 3.56 -7.58
CA PHE A 49 -1.45 2.39 -8.10
C PHE A 49 -2.93 2.76 -8.16
N GLU A 50 -3.42 3.09 -9.35
CA GLU A 50 -4.76 3.62 -9.59
C GLU A 50 -5.85 2.67 -9.07
N ARG A 51 -5.64 1.36 -9.23
CA ARG A 51 -6.59 0.32 -8.78
C ARG A 51 -6.81 0.33 -7.26
N VAL A 52 -5.90 0.94 -6.49
CA VAL A 52 -6.10 1.15 -5.04
C VAL A 52 -7.36 1.98 -4.75
N LYS A 53 -7.77 2.87 -5.67
CA LYS A 53 -8.99 3.70 -5.52
C LYS A 53 -10.26 2.85 -5.56
N ALA A 54 -10.19 1.69 -6.21
CA ALA A 54 -11.28 0.73 -6.26
C ALA A 54 -11.33 -0.18 -5.02
N LEU A 55 -10.42 -0.02 -4.04
CA LEU A 55 -10.38 -0.84 -2.82
C LEU A 55 -11.75 -1.00 -2.12
N PRO A 56 -12.67 -0.02 -2.06
CA PRO A 56 -13.99 -0.24 -1.46
C PRO A 56 -14.87 -1.27 -2.19
N ALA A 57 -14.58 -1.61 -3.45
CA ALA A 57 -15.41 -2.45 -4.31
C ALA A 57 -14.64 -3.63 -4.95
N ASP A 58 -13.32 -3.52 -5.14
CA ASP A 58 -12.46 -4.52 -5.76
C ASP A 58 -11.25 -4.82 -4.87
N HIS A 59 -11.20 -6.06 -4.38
CA HIS A 59 -10.11 -6.61 -3.57
C HIS A 59 -9.21 -7.58 -4.35
N HIS A 60 -9.49 -7.88 -5.62
CA HIS A 60 -8.76 -8.91 -6.36
C HIS A 60 -7.26 -8.61 -6.51
N TRP A 61 -6.89 -7.33 -6.58
CA TRP A 61 -5.50 -6.91 -6.68
C TRP A 61 -4.69 -7.12 -5.39
N LEU A 62 -5.34 -7.40 -4.25
CA LEU A 62 -4.64 -7.71 -3.00
C LEU A 62 -3.77 -8.96 -3.13
N GLU A 63 -4.19 -9.92 -3.97
CA GLU A 63 -3.36 -11.09 -4.28
C GLU A 63 -2.05 -10.71 -4.98
N GLU A 64 -2.08 -9.72 -5.87
CA GLU A 64 -0.91 -9.19 -6.58
C GLU A 64 0.02 -8.39 -5.64
N ALA A 65 -0.53 -7.88 -4.54
CA ALA A 65 0.16 -7.05 -3.56
C ALA A 65 0.89 -7.86 -2.47
N ARG A 66 0.67 -9.18 -2.38
CA ARG A 66 1.34 -10.02 -1.38
C ARG A 66 2.86 -9.92 -1.49
N GLY A 67 3.51 -9.62 -0.37
CA GLY A 67 4.97 -9.43 -0.32
C GLY A 67 5.49 -8.14 -0.95
N LYS A 68 4.59 -7.24 -1.38
CA LYS A 68 4.92 -5.94 -1.97
C LYS A 68 4.55 -4.79 -1.04
N ALA A 69 5.11 -3.61 -1.32
CA ALA A 69 4.68 -2.35 -0.74
C ALA A 69 3.61 -1.71 -1.63
N VAL A 70 2.46 -1.33 -1.07
CA VAL A 70 1.43 -0.58 -1.80
C VAL A 70 1.15 0.74 -1.10
N LYS A 71 1.05 1.82 -1.89
CA LYS A 71 0.70 3.14 -1.40
C LYS A 71 -0.82 3.30 -1.39
N VAL A 72 -1.41 3.50 -0.21
CA VAL A 72 -2.86 3.64 -0.01
C VAL A 72 -3.15 5.03 0.56
N ILE A 73 -4.02 5.79 -0.11
CA ILE A 73 -4.45 7.10 0.40
C ILE A 73 -5.21 6.90 1.71
N HIS A 74 -4.92 7.72 2.72
CA HIS A 74 -5.50 7.59 4.07
C HIS A 74 -7.04 7.42 4.08
N GLN A 75 -7.75 8.12 3.19
CA GLN A 75 -9.20 8.04 3.03
C GLN A 75 -9.72 6.63 2.68
N LEU A 76 -8.88 5.79 2.09
CA LEU A 76 -9.21 4.43 1.67
C LEU A 76 -8.83 3.38 2.72
N LEU A 77 -8.09 3.75 3.78
CA LEU A 77 -7.73 2.81 4.85
C LEU A 77 -8.93 2.12 5.51
N PRO A 78 -10.09 2.78 5.73
CA PRO A 78 -11.27 2.10 6.26
C PRO A 78 -11.72 0.92 5.38
N ALA A 79 -11.54 1.00 4.06
CA ALA A 79 -11.91 -0.07 3.13
C ALA A 79 -10.99 -1.30 3.21
N CYS A 80 -9.71 -1.15 3.62
CA CYS A 80 -8.88 -2.33 3.94
C CYS A 80 -9.35 -3.03 5.22
N ARG A 81 -10.18 -2.41 6.08
CA ARG A 81 -10.66 -3.01 7.33
C ARG A 81 -11.87 -3.95 7.14
N THR A 82 -11.90 -4.80 6.13
CA THR A 82 -12.98 -5.79 6.00
C THR A 82 -12.53 -6.98 5.16
N THR A 83 -11.92 -7.98 5.80
CA THR A 83 -12.06 -9.41 5.45
C THR A 83 -11.28 -10.28 6.45
N GLY A 84 -11.97 -10.74 7.50
CA GLY A 84 -11.45 -11.77 8.41
C GLY A 84 -12.34 -11.98 9.64
N PRO A 85 -12.81 -13.20 9.93
CA PRO A 85 -13.57 -13.47 11.15
C PRO A 85 -12.63 -13.52 12.36
N THR A 86 -12.93 -12.70 13.37
CA THR A 86 -12.54 -12.84 14.79
C THR A 86 -11.06 -13.14 15.10
N ALA A 87 -10.28 -12.11 15.43
CA ALA A 87 -9.14 -12.26 16.33
C ALA A 87 -9.49 -11.63 17.69
N ARG A 88 -9.67 -12.51 18.67
CA ARG A 88 -10.03 -12.23 20.05
C ARG A 88 -8.86 -11.58 20.79
N SER A 89 -9.16 -10.51 21.52
CA SER A 89 -8.46 -9.95 22.70
C SER A 89 -6.99 -10.37 22.96
N SER A 90 -6.06 -9.48 22.65
CA SER A 90 -4.95 -9.09 23.54
C SER A 90 -4.12 -8.07 22.79
N TRP A 91 -3.63 -7.04 23.49
CA TRP A 91 -2.78 -6.01 22.93
C TRP A 91 -1.54 -6.64 22.28
N THR A 92 -1.58 -6.77 20.97
CA THR A 92 -0.46 -7.11 20.11
C THR A 92 -0.79 -6.41 18.80
N ALA A 93 0.16 -5.65 18.25
CA ALA A 93 -0.04 -4.96 16.99
C ALA A 93 -0.27 -5.99 15.88
N THR A 94 -1.54 -6.34 15.66
CA THR A 94 -1.95 -7.26 14.60
C THR A 94 -1.74 -6.54 13.29
N TRP A 95 -0.71 -6.94 12.57
CA TRP A 95 -0.50 -6.56 11.18
C TRP A 95 -1.65 -7.17 10.37
N THR A 96 -2.67 -6.36 10.10
CA THR A 96 -3.83 -6.78 9.32
C THR A 96 -3.39 -6.97 7.88
N LYS A 97 -3.47 -8.20 7.40
CA LYS A 97 -3.48 -8.48 5.97
C LYS A 97 -4.69 -7.75 5.35
N CYS A 98 -4.43 -6.75 4.54
CA CYS A 98 -5.07 -6.78 3.23
C CYS A 98 -4.43 -8.00 2.49
#